data_AF-A0A7S3HJ62-F1
#
_entry.id   AF-A0A7S3HJ62-F1
#
_cell.length_a   1.000
_cell.length_b   1.000
_cell.length_c   1.000
_cell.angle_alpha   90.00
_cell.angle_beta   90.00
_cell.angle_gamma   90.00
#
_symmetry.space_group_name_H-M   'P 1'
#
loop_
_entity.id
_entity.type
_entity.pdbx_description
1 polymer ?
#
loop_
_entity_poly.entity_id
_entity_poly.type
_entity_poly.pdbx_seq_one_letter_code
_entity_poly.pdbx_strand_id
1 'polypeptide(L)'
;AEAGLALLKQNEGEETQGDADAAGVFKAGADAKITALKEEADALAGKDNKKARTEKGKEAAALSSTDEYIDATRVLKGLPPKHGHFVMGGGAAAPAPEQAEASSATPAPAADAKGD
;
A
#
# COMPACT_ATOMS: atom_id res chain seq x y z
N ALA A 1 -8.67 35.39 19.10
CA ALA A 1 -8.03 34.61 18.03
C ALA A 1 -8.83 33.33 17.77
N GLU A 2 -10.12 33.46 17.44
CA GLU A 2 -11.04 32.30 17.34
C GLU A 2 -11.48 32.00 15.91
N ALA A 3 -11.40 32.98 14.99
CA ALA A 3 -11.72 32.77 13.58
C ALA A 3 -10.73 31.82 12.87
N GLY A 4 -9.49 31.69 13.37
CA GLY A 4 -8.49 30.78 12.83
C GLY A 4 -8.73 29.30 13.16
N LEU A 5 -9.35 28.99 14.31
CA LEU A 5 -9.67 27.61 14.70
C LEU A 5 -10.93 27.08 14.00
N ALA A 6 -11.89 27.95 13.71
CA ALA A 6 -13.12 27.56 13.01
C ALA A 6 -12.84 27.14 11.55
N LEU A 7 -11.95 27.86 10.85
CA LEU A 7 -11.57 27.54 9.48
C LEU A 7 -10.82 26.19 9.40
N LEU A 8 -9.94 25.89 10.37
CA LEU A 8 -9.23 24.61 10.43
C LEU A 8 -10.19 23.43 10.59
N LYS A 9 -11.26 23.60 11.39
CA LYS A 9 -12.26 22.56 11.65
C LYS A 9 -13.25 22.36 10.49
N GLN A 10 -13.48 23.39 9.68
CA GLN A 10 -14.23 23.27 8.43
C GLN A 10 -13.41 22.62 7.31
N ASN A 11 -12.09 22.85 7.27
CA ASN A 11 -11.21 22.20 6.29
C ASN A 11 -10.94 20.72 6.61
N GLU A 12 -10.99 20.33 7.89
CA GLU A 12 -10.83 18.94 8.35
C GLU A 12 -12.00 18.01 7.93
N GLY A 13 -13.15 18.58 7.57
CA GLY A 13 -14.35 17.84 7.17
C GLY A 13 -14.64 17.85 5.66
N GLU A 14 -13.93 18.65 4.87
CA GLU A 14 -14.13 18.80 3.42
C GLU A 14 -12.97 18.23 2.58
N GLU A 15 -12.00 17.56 3.22
CA GLU A 15 -10.96 16.79 2.54
C GLU A 15 -11.48 15.38 2.20
N THR A 16 -11.99 15.21 0.98
CA THR A 16 -12.35 13.92 0.33
C THR A 16 -12.82 12.87 1.33
N GLN A 17 -14.09 12.93 1.73
CA GLN A 17 -14.67 11.97 2.67
C GLN A 17 -14.36 10.55 2.17
N GLY A 18 -13.48 9.86 2.88
CA GLY A 18 -13.17 8.47 2.59
C GLY A 18 -14.31 7.58 3.08
N ASP A 19 -14.60 6.52 2.35
CA ASP A 19 -15.56 5.50 2.71
C ASP A 19 -15.01 4.63 3.85
N ALA A 20 -15.24 5.10 5.09
CA ALA A 20 -14.75 4.46 6.30
C ALA A 20 -15.34 3.06 6.51
N ASP A 21 -16.53 2.79 5.98
CA ASP A 21 -17.19 1.49 6.07
C ASP A 21 -16.46 0.45 5.20
N ALA A 22 -16.26 0.77 3.91
CA ALA A 22 -15.51 -0.08 2.99
C ALA A 22 -14.04 -0.25 3.41
N ALA A 23 -13.38 0.84 3.84
CA ALA A 23 -12.03 0.79 4.39
C ALA A 23 -11.94 -0.08 5.65
N GLY A 24 -12.95 -0.01 6.53
CA GLY A 24 -13.07 -0.83 7.72
C GLY A 24 -13.15 -2.32 7.41
N VAL A 25 -14.02 -2.70 6.47
CA VAL A 25 -14.19 -4.08 6.03
C VAL A 25 -12.92 -4.61 5.36
N PHE A 26 -12.30 -3.83 4.48
CA PHE A 26 -11.05 -4.21 3.82
C PHE A 26 -9.92 -4.39 4.83
N LYS A 27 -9.70 -3.40 5.71
CA LYS A 27 -8.65 -3.48 6.73
C LYS A 27 -8.88 -4.70 7.61
N ALA A 28 -10.09 -4.94 8.11
CA ALA A 28 -10.37 -6.10 8.96
C ALA A 28 -10.04 -7.43 8.26
N GLY A 29 -10.41 -7.58 6.99
CA GLY A 29 -10.09 -8.77 6.20
C GLY A 29 -8.59 -8.91 5.90
N ALA A 30 -7.90 -7.81 5.61
CA ALA A 30 -6.46 -7.79 5.37
C ALA A 30 -5.66 -8.09 6.65
N ASP A 31 -6.05 -7.50 7.79
CA ASP A 31 -5.44 -7.72 9.11
C ASP A 31 -5.60 -9.19 9.54
N ALA A 32 -6.77 -9.79 9.29
CA ALA A 32 -7.00 -11.21 9.52
C ALA A 32 -6.09 -12.10 8.65
N LYS A 33 -5.93 -11.78 7.36
CA LYS A 33 -5.01 -12.52 6.45
C LYS A 33 -3.55 -12.36 6.85
N ILE A 34 -3.12 -11.14 7.18
CA ILE A 34 -1.75 -10.84 7.65
C ILE A 34 -1.46 -11.61 8.93
N THR A 35 -2.41 -11.64 9.86
CA THR A 35 -2.32 -12.39 11.11
C THR A 35 -2.22 -13.88 10.83
N ALA A 36 -3.13 -14.44 10.03
CA ALA A 36 -3.09 -15.85 9.65
C ALA A 36 -1.77 -16.23 8.95
N LEU A 37 -1.28 -15.43 8.00
CA LEU A 37 -0.01 -15.67 7.32
C LEU A 37 1.20 -15.60 8.26
N LYS A 38 1.18 -14.67 9.23
CA LYS A 38 2.21 -14.59 10.28
C LYS A 38 2.16 -15.78 11.22
N GLU A 39 0.96 -16.19 11.66
CA GLU A 39 0.77 -17.36 12.50
C GLU A 39 1.18 -18.64 11.77
N GLU A 40 0.83 -18.79 10.49
CA GLU A 40 1.28 -19.90 9.67
C GLU A 40 2.79 -19.88 9.40
N ALA A 41 3.39 -18.70 9.24
CA ALA A 41 4.84 -18.56 9.11
C ALA A 41 5.56 -18.94 10.42
N ASP A 42 4.99 -18.58 11.57
CA ASP A 42 5.54 -18.92 12.88
C ASP A 42 5.32 -20.40 13.23
N ALA A 43 4.17 -20.97 12.85
CA ALA A 43 3.90 -22.40 12.94
C ALA A 43 4.82 -23.22 12.03
N LEU A 44 5.25 -22.67 10.89
CA LEU A 44 6.29 -23.21 10.02
C LEU A 44 7.71 -22.97 10.56
N ALA A 45 7.89 -22.73 11.86
CA ALA A 45 9.20 -22.72 12.49
C ALA A 45 9.92 -24.08 12.34
N GLY A 46 11.18 -24.05 11.94
CA GLY A 46 12.00 -25.25 11.70
C GLY A 46 13.05 -24.99 10.63
N LYS A 47 14.19 -25.67 10.72
CA LYS A 47 15.33 -25.43 9.81
C LYS A 47 14.99 -25.75 8.35
N ASP A 48 14.08 -26.71 8.14
CA ASP A 48 13.62 -27.19 6.83
C ASP A 48 12.52 -26.33 6.20
N ASN A 49 11.79 -25.55 7.00
CA ASN A 49 10.67 -24.70 6.53
C ASN A 49 11.06 -23.23 6.32
N LYS A 50 12.36 -22.91 6.38
CA LYS A 50 12.88 -21.54 6.29
C LYS A 50 12.40 -20.81 5.02
N LYS A 51 12.30 -21.50 3.88
CA LYS A 51 11.78 -20.92 2.63
C LYS A 51 10.30 -20.56 2.76
N ALA A 52 9.46 -21.52 3.17
CA ALA A 52 8.03 -21.31 3.33
C ALA A 52 7.69 -20.24 4.38
N ARG A 53 8.41 -20.21 5.51
CA ARG A 53 8.29 -19.12 6.52
C ARG A 53 8.64 -17.76 5.93
N THR A 54 9.69 -17.70 5.12
CA THR A 54 10.12 -16.44 4.49
C THR A 54 9.10 -15.97 3.45
N GLU A 55 8.53 -16.87 2.65
CA GLU A 55 7.48 -16.52 1.68
C GLU A 55 6.22 -16.02 2.36
N LYS A 56 5.68 -16.74 3.37
CA LYS A 56 4.50 -16.28 4.12
C LYS A 56 4.74 -14.96 4.85
N GLY A 57 5.93 -14.78 5.42
CA GLY A 57 6.32 -13.51 6.05
C GLY A 57 6.41 -12.35 5.05
N LYS A 58 6.88 -12.61 3.83
CA LYS A 58 6.90 -11.62 2.74
C LYS A 58 5.49 -11.29 2.24
N GLU A 59 4.61 -12.28 2.09
CA GLU A 59 3.22 -12.06 1.70
C GLU A 59 2.46 -11.24 2.75
N ALA A 60 2.65 -11.54 4.03
CA ALA A 60 2.07 -10.75 5.12
C ALA A 60 2.58 -9.29 5.10
N ALA A 61 3.87 -9.09 4.87
CA ALA A 61 4.46 -7.75 4.75
C ALA A 61 3.96 -7.00 3.50
N ALA A 62 3.87 -7.70 2.36
CA ALA A 62 3.36 -7.15 1.11
C ALA A 62 1.92 -6.68 1.25
N LEU A 63 1.03 -7.49 1.85
CA LEU A 63 -0.37 -7.13 2.12
C LEU A 63 -0.48 -5.85 2.94
N SER A 64 0.33 -5.69 4.00
CA SER A 64 0.35 -4.46 4.82
C SER A 64 0.97 -3.25 4.13
N SER A 65 1.68 -3.46 3.02
CA SER A 65 2.34 -2.40 2.23
C SER A 65 1.57 -2.05 0.95
N THR A 66 0.43 -2.70 0.70
CA THR A 66 -0.41 -2.40 -0.46
C THR A 66 -1.03 -1.01 -0.34
N ASP A 67 -1.16 -0.34 -1.49
CA ASP A 67 -1.78 0.99 -1.59
C ASP A 67 -3.21 0.98 -1.01
N GLU A 68 -3.96 -0.12 -1.20
CA GLU A 68 -5.28 -0.33 -0.60
C GLU A 68 -5.22 -0.39 0.93
N TYR A 69 -4.27 -1.10 1.54
CA TYR A 69 -4.17 -1.17 3.01
C TYR A 69 -3.73 0.16 3.61
N ILE A 70 -2.83 0.87 2.92
CA ILE A 70 -2.38 2.22 3.29
C ILE A 70 -3.55 3.18 3.26
N ASP A 71 -4.32 3.20 2.17
CA ASP A 71 -5.49 4.07 2.02
C ASP A 71 -6.61 3.70 2.99
N ALA A 72 -6.91 2.42 3.19
CA ALA A 72 -7.88 1.98 4.18
C ALA A 72 -7.49 2.46 5.59
N THR A 73 -6.20 2.35 5.93
CA THR A 73 -5.69 2.83 7.22
C THR A 73 -5.75 4.35 7.34
N ARG A 74 -5.54 5.10 6.25
CA ARG A 74 -5.66 6.56 6.22
C ARG A 74 -7.11 7.00 6.37
N VAL A 75 -8.01 6.41 5.59
CA VAL A 75 -9.45 6.69 5.62
C VAL A 75 -10.04 6.41 7.00
N LEU A 76 -9.66 5.30 7.64
CA LEU A 76 -10.09 4.99 9.02
C LEU A 76 -9.54 5.96 10.08
N LYS A 77 -8.46 6.68 9.77
CA LYS A 77 -7.91 7.74 10.63
C LYS A 77 -8.55 9.11 10.34
N GLY A 78 -9.50 9.18 9.40
CA GLY A 78 -10.06 10.44 8.92
C GLY A 78 -9.09 11.23 8.03
N LEU A 79 -8.05 10.59 7.48
CA LEU A 79 -7.16 11.21 6.50
C LEU A 79 -7.62 10.85 5.08
N PRO A 80 -7.40 11.75 4.10
CA PRO A 80 -7.68 11.45 2.71
C PRO A 80 -6.82 10.28 2.20
N PRO A 81 -7.38 9.39 1.37
CA PRO A 81 -6.61 8.31 0.74
C PRO A 81 -5.55 8.89 -0.19
N LYS A 82 -4.35 8.31 -0.18
CA LYS A 82 -3.19 8.74 -0.96
C LYS A 82 -3.28 8.30 -2.42
N HIS A 83 -3.83 7.11 -2.67
CA HIS A 83 -3.91 6.50 -3.98
C HIS A 83 -5.33 6.53 -4.56
N GLY A 84 -6.28 7.10 -3.82
CA GLY A 84 -7.67 7.25 -4.24
C GLY A 84 -8.52 6.00 -4.00
N HIS A 85 -8.03 5.03 -3.21
CA HIS A 85 -8.88 3.93 -2.77
C HIS A 85 -9.85 4.41 -1.68
N PHE A 86 -11.08 3.88 -1.68
CA PHE A 86 -12.11 4.20 -0.68
C PHE A 86 -12.51 5.69 -0.64
N VAL A 87 -12.65 6.38 -1.77
CA VAL A 87 -13.23 7.74 -1.83
C VAL A 87 -14.75 7.68 -1.95
N MET A 88 -15.47 8.37 -1.08
CA MET A 88 -16.95 8.39 -1.04
C MET A 88 -17.47 9.39 -2.08
N GLY A 89 -18.24 8.93 -3.07
CA GLY A 89 -18.96 9.82 -4.00
C GLY A 89 -18.76 9.59 -5.49
N GLY A 90 -17.92 8.65 -5.94
CA GLY A 90 -17.91 8.33 -7.35
C GLY A 90 -16.65 7.68 -7.86
N GLY A 91 -16.64 6.35 -7.78
CA GLY A 91 -16.02 5.52 -8.78
C GLY A 91 -14.54 5.26 -8.57
N ALA A 92 -14.18 4.01 -8.82
CA ALA A 92 -12.86 3.68 -9.31
C ALA A 92 -12.44 4.71 -10.38
N ALA A 93 -11.45 5.55 -10.07
CA ALA A 93 -10.39 5.74 -11.04
C ALA A 93 -9.68 4.38 -11.05
N ALA A 94 -10.09 3.42 -11.88
CA ALA A 94 -9.57 3.28 -13.24
C ALA A 94 -8.06 3.65 -13.26
N PRO A 95 -7.21 2.64 -13.53
CA PRO A 95 -5.81 2.62 -13.13
C PRO A 95 -5.10 3.87 -13.66
N ALA A 96 -4.24 4.50 -12.86
CA ALA A 96 -3.15 5.25 -13.45
C ALA A 96 -2.24 4.21 -14.14
N PRO A 97 -2.17 4.16 -15.49
CA PRO A 97 -1.18 3.37 -16.16
C PRO A 97 0.10 4.18 -16.16
N GLU A 98 0.94 3.98 -15.16
CA GLU A 98 2.37 4.25 -15.28
C GLU A 98 3.06 3.00 -14.71
N GLN A 99 2.95 1.86 -15.39
CA GLN A 99 3.94 1.49 -16.43
C GLN A 99 5.33 1.66 -15.81
N ALA A 100 5.75 0.70 -14.96
CA ALA A 100 6.59 -0.40 -15.42
C ALA A 100 7.61 0.05 -16.48
N GLU A 101 8.74 0.63 -16.04
CA GLU A 101 10.03 0.46 -16.72
C GLU A 101 11.18 0.86 -15.78
N ALA A 102 11.67 -0.11 -15.01
CA ALA A 102 13.06 -0.13 -14.54
C ALA A 102 13.48 -1.59 -14.28
N SER A 103 13.18 -2.46 -15.23
CA SER A 103 13.79 -3.79 -15.30
C SER A 103 14.14 -4.12 -16.73
N SER A 104 15.22 -3.49 -17.18
CA SER A 104 16.06 -3.97 -18.29
C SER A 104 17.48 -3.52 -17.92
N ALA A 105 18.23 -4.39 -17.26
CA ALA A 105 19.18 -5.24 -17.95
C ALA A 105 20.24 -4.40 -18.68
N THR A 106 21.42 -4.33 -18.06
CA THR A 106 22.70 -4.16 -18.75
C THR A 106 22.72 -5.01 -20.03
N PRO A 107 23.30 -4.47 -21.10
CA PRO A 107 24.59 -5.02 -21.48
C PRO A 107 25.61 -3.95 -21.84
N ALA A 108 26.87 -4.19 -21.43
CA ALA A 108 28.04 -3.64 -22.09
C ALA A 108 28.01 -4.00 -23.60
N PRO A 109 28.71 -3.22 -24.43
CA PRO A 109 29.97 -3.79 -24.88
C PRO A 109 31.15 -2.81 -24.86
N ALA A 110 32.31 -3.40 -24.65
CA ALA A 110 33.62 -2.82 -24.88
C ALA A 110 33.97 -2.78 -26.37
N ALA A 111 35.01 -1.97 -26.65
CA ALA A 111 35.92 -1.99 -27.79
C ALA A 111 35.54 -1.20 -29.07
N ASP A 112 36.36 -0.17 -29.33
CA ASP A 112 37.13 0.12 -30.56
C ASP A 112 37.24 1.65 -30.76
N ALA A 113 38.39 2.27 -30.43
CA ALA A 113 39.58 2.46 -31.29
C ALA A 113 39.55 3.76 -32.14
N LYS A 114 40.22 4.82 -31.66
CA LYS A 114 40.99 5.81 -32.46
C LYS A 114 41.63 6.86 -31.52
N GLY A 115 42.94 7.13 -31.49
CA GLY A 115 44.01 6.70 -32.39
C GLY A 115 44.07 7.53 -33.67
N ASP A 116 44.18 8.86 -33.57
CA ASP A 116 45.11 9.73 -34.32
C ASP A 116 45.03 11.15 -33.74
#